data_AF-A0A2V9ZJG5-F1
#
_entry.id   AF-A0A2V9ZJG5-F1
#
_cell.length_a   1.000
_cell.length_b   1.000
_cell.length_c   1.000
_cell.angle_alpha   90.00
_cell.angle_beta   90.00
_cell.angle_gamma   90.00
#
_symmetry.space_group_name_H-M   'P 1'
#
loop_
_entity.id
_entity.type
_entity.pdbx_description
1 polymer ?
#
loop_
_entity_poly.entity_id
_entity_poly.type
_entity_poly.pdbx_seq_one_letter_code
_entity_poly.pdbx_strand_id
1 'polypeptide(L)'
;MYTMLCGIDALWHHRNLGKAYYENPMTQLKAVEEFKQAVALAPDSARDRVNYGLALLRAGMTKESVTELAKAQKQDPSIPHTWFNLGMAY
;
A
#
# COMPACT_ATOMS: atom_id res chain seq x y z
N MET A 1 -26.91 -6.58 -1.06
CA MET A 1 -26.39 -5.72 0.02
C MET A 1 -25.29 -6.40 0.85
N TYR A 2 -25.35 -7.72 1.07
CA TYR A 2 -24.38 -8.45 1.90
C TYR A 2 -22.96 -8.57 1.31
N THR A 3 -22.83 -8.64 -0.02
CA THR A 3 -21.54 -8.75 -0.73
C THR A 3 -20.69 -7.47 -0.65
N MET A 4 -21.31 -6.29 -0.65
CA MET A 4 -20.60 -5.03 -0.44
C MET A 4 -20.03 -4.90 0.98
N LEU A 5 -20.79 -5.35 1.99
CA LEU A 5 -20.33 -5.37 3.39
C LEU A 5 -19.11 -6.29 3.56
N CYS A 6 -19.15 -7.50 3.00
CA CYS A 6 -18.03 -8.44 3.05
C CYS A 6 -16.75 -7.89 2.38
N GLY A 7 -16.88 -7.16 1.26
CA GLY A 7 -15.74 -6.51 0.60
C GLY A 7 -15.11 -5.38 1.43
N ILE A 8 -15.94 -4.61 2.14
CA ILE A 8 -15.47 -3.55 3.03
C ILE A 8 -14.75 -4.15 4.25
N ASP A 9 -15.30 -5.19 4.86
CA ASP A 9 -14.69 -5.88 6.00
C ASP A 9 -13.32 -6.49 5.64
N ALA A 10 -13.23 -7.13 4.48
CA ALA A 10 -11.97 -7.67 3.95
C ALA A 10 -10.94 -6.56 3.69
N LEU A 11 -11.36 -5.42 3.12
CA LEU A 11 -10.48 -4.28 2.88
C LEU A 11 -9.90 -3.72 4.20
N TRP A 12 -10.74 -3.52 5.21
CA TRP A 12 -10.28 -3.08 6.53
C TRP A 12 -9.34 -4.08 7.19
N HIS A 13 -9.64 -5.37 7.05
CA HIS A 13 -8.78 -6.43 7.56
C HIS A 13 -7.37 -6.36 6.96
N HIS A 14 -7.27 -6.34 5.63
CA HIS A 14 -5.98 -6.26 4.92
C HIS A 14 -5.22 -4.96 5.20
N ARG A 15 -5.90 -3.82 5.29
CA ARG A 15 -5.28 -2.55 5.71
C ARG A 15 -4.67 -2.64 7.10
N ASN A 16 -5.40 -3.22 8.06
CA ASN A 16 -4.98 -3.30 9.44
C ASN A 16 -3.82 -4.29 9.63
N LEU A 17 -3.91 -5.49 9.03
CA LEU A 17 -2.81 -6.46 9.06
C LEU A 17 -1.58 -5.93 8.32
N GLY A 18 -1.76 -5.31 7.16
CA GLY A 18 -0.68 -4.66 6.41
C GLY A 18 0.06 -3.63 7.25
N LYS A 19 -0.67 -2.78 7.99
CA LYS A 19 -0.07 -1.80 8.91
C LYS A 19 0.70 -2.48 10.05
N ALA A 20 0.11 -3.47 10.71
CA ALA A 20 0.74 -4.19 11.81
C ALA A 20 2.02 -4.92 11.36
N TYR A 21 1.97 -5.60 10.21
CA TYR A 21 3.14 -6.26 9.63
C TYR A 21 4.18 -5.28 9.11
N TYR A 22 3.74 -4.12 8.60
CA TYR A 22 4.67 -3.08 8.20
C TYR A 22 5.47 -2.63 9.41
N GLU A 23 4.83 -2.31 10.54
CA GLU A 23 5.51 -1.80 11.74
C GLU A 23 6.54 -2.80 12.30
N ASN A 24 6.30 -4.11 12.17
CA ASN A 24 7.22 -5.15 12.65
C ASN A 24 8.38 -5.44 11.66
N PRO A 25 9.66 -5.27 12.05
CA PRO A 25 10.83 -5.50 11.20
C PRO A 25 11.10 -6.96 10.77
N MET A 26 10.28 -7.93 11.16
CA MET A 26 10.41 -9.33 10.73
C MET A 26 9.31 -9.76 9.76
N THR A 27 8.38 -8.87 9.40
CA THR A 27 7.17 -9.22 8.64
C THR A 27 6.97 -8.38 7.38
N GLN A 28 8.05 -7.88 6.79
CA GLN A 28 8.00 -7.03 5.59
C GLN A 28 7.23 -7.67 4.44
N LEU A 29 7.53 -8.93 4.11
CA LEU A 29 6.85 -9.63 3.02
C LEU A 29 5.36 -9.86 3.30
N LYS A 30 4.98 -10.04 4.57
CA LYS A 30 3.56 -10.13 4.95
C LYS A 30 2.86 -8.79 4.75
N ALA A 31 3.51 -7.68 5.09
CA ALA A 31 2.96 -6.34 4.85
C ALA A 31 2.72 -6.10 3.36
N VAL A 32 3.66 -6.51 2.50
CA VAL A 32 3.54 -6.44 1.04
C VAL A 32 2.32 -7.21 0.56
N GLU A 33 2.11 -8.44 1.04
CA GLU A 33 0.97 -9.26 0.63
C GLU A 33 -0.36 -8.65 1.06
N GLU A 34 -0.49 -8.23 2.33
CA GLU A 34 -1.72 -7.62 2.84
C GLU A 34 -2.08 -6.32 2.11
N PHE A 35 -1.10 -5.44 1.88
CA PHE A 35 -1.39 -4.21 1.14
C PHE A 35 -1.66 -4.45 -0.35
N LYS A 36 -1.09 -5.50 -0.95
CA LYS A 36 -1.45 -5.91 -2.31
C LYS A 36 -2.92 -6.33 -2.39
N GLN A 37 -3.43 -7.08 -1.41
CA GLN A 37 -4.84 -7.43 -1.32
C GLN A 37 -5.73 -6.18 -1.10
N ALA A 38 -5.31 -5.23 -0.26
CA ALA A 38 -6.02 -3.96 -0.08
C ALA A 38 -6.13 -3.17 -1.39
N VAL A 39 -5.05 -3.08 -2.18
CA VAL A 39 -5.06 -2.44 -3.51
C VAL A 39 -5.97 -3.18 -4.49
N ALA A 40 -6.02 -4.52 -4.44
CA ALA A 40 -6.92 -5.30 -5.29
C ALA A 40 -8.41 -5.05 -4.97
N LEU A 41 -8.74 -4.85 -3.70
CA LEU A 41 -10.10 -4.53 -3.24
C LEU A 41 -10.49 -3.06 -3.45
N ALA A 42 -9.51 -2.15 -3.45
CA ALA A 42 -9.71 -0.71 -3.65
C ALA A 42 -8.74 -0.16 -4.71
N PRO A 43 -8.88 -0.54 -5.99
CA PRO A 43 -7.92 -0.18 -7.04
C PRO A 43 -7.80 1.33 -7.28
N ASP A 44 -8.87 2.08 -7.00
CA ASP A 44 -8.94 3.53 -7.13
C ASP A 44 -8.44 4.28 -5.89
N SER A 45 -7.95 3.58 -4.86
CA SER A 45 -7.41 4.21 -3.67
C SER A 45 -5.92 4.51 -3.83
N ALA A 46 -5.60 5.77 -4.18
CA ALA A 46 -4.21 6.24 -4.23
C ALA A 46 -3.49 6.07 -2.88
N ARG A 47 -4.21 6.20 -1.75
CA ARG A 47 -3.66 6.00 -0.41
C ARG A 47 -3.27 4.54 -0.14
N ASP A 48 -4.09 3.57 -0.56
CA ASP A 48 -3.71 2.15 -0.42
C ASP A 48 -2.53 1.80 -1.31
N ARG A 49 -2.46 2.42 -2.49
CA ARG A 49 -1.30 2.29 -3.38
C ARG A 49 -0.02 2.86 -2.76
N VAL A 50 -0.08 3.98 -2.04
CA VAL A 50 1.05 4.51 -1.25
C VAL A 50 1.49 3.51 -0.18
N ASN A 51 0.55 2.95 0.60
CA ASN A 51 0.88 1.97 1.63
C ASN A 51 1.56 0.72 1.05
N TYR A 52 1.08 0.25 -0.10
CA TYR A 52 1.71 -0.86 -0.82
C TYR A 52 3.12 -0.50 -1.30
N GLY A 53 3.31 0.69 -1.89
CA GLY A 53 4.62 1.20 -2.29
C GLY A 53 5.61 1.30 -1.13
N LEU A 54 5.16 1.77 0.03
CA LEU A 54 5.99 1.84 1.24
C LEU A 54 6.39 0.46 1.76
N ALA A 55 5.47 -0.50 1.75
CA ALA A 55 5.80 -1.87 2.16
C ALA A 55 6.80 -2.53 1.20
N LEU A 56 6.65 -2.32 -0.12
CA LEU A 56 7.62 -2.76 -1.12
C LEU A 56 9.01 -2.16 -0.84
N LEU A 57 9.09 -0.86 -0.58
CA LEU A 57 10.35 -0.19 -0.26
C LEU A 57 11.01 -0.80 0.99
N ARG A 58 10.23 -0.99 2.06
CA ARG A 58 10.71 -1.60 3.30
C ARG A 58 11.15 -3.05 3.14
N ALA A 59 10.59 -3.76 2.16
CA ALA A 59 10.98 -5.11 1.78
C ALA A 59 12.19 -5.16 0.81
N GLY A 60 12.75 -4.02 0.41
CA GLY A 60 13.84 -3.92 -0.56
C GLY A 60 13.42 -4.09 -2.02
N MET A 61 12.11 -4.12 -2.30
CA MET A 61 11.53 -4.23 -3.64
C MET A 61 11.39 -2.84 -4.27
N THR A 62 12.54 -2.18 -4.44
CA THR A 62 12.60 -0.74 -4.74
C THR A 62 12.00 -0.37 -6.10
N LYS A 63 12.21 -1.18 -7.15
CA LYS A 63 11.70 -0.88 -8.50
C LYS A 63 10.17 -0.90 -8.55
N GLU A 64 9.57 -1.89 -7.89
CA GLU A 64 8.14 -2.05 -7.74
C GLU A 64 7.56 -0.91 -6.90
N SER A 65 8.25 -0.53 -5.81
CA SER A 65 7.87 0.61 -4.98
C SER A 65 7.78 1.92 -5.79
N VAL A 66 8.83 2.26 -6.54
CA VAL A 66 8.84 3.47 -7.40
C VAL A 66 7.66 3.47 -8.37
N THR A 67 7.37 2.32 -8.96
CA THR A 67 6.25 2.18 -9.91
C THR A 67 4.90 2.49 -9.24
N GLU A 68 4.64 1.95 -8.05
CA GLU A 68 3.37 2.16 -7.36
C GLU A 68 3.24 3.56 -6.75
N LEU A 69 4.33 4.10 -6.18
CA LEU A 69 4.35 5.46 -5.65
C LEU A 69 4.18 6.51 -6.77
N ALA A 70 4.77 6.29 -7.95
CA ALA A 70 4.59 7.17 -9.10
C ALA A 70 3.14 7.15 -9.62
N LYS A 71 2.50 5.98 -9.67
CA LYS A 71 1.07 5.87 -9.99
C LYS A 71 0.21 6.62 -8.99
N ALA A 72 0.48 6.45 -7.68
CA ALA A 72 -0.27 7.13 -6.64
C ALA A 72 -0.13 8.67 -6.72
N GLN A 73 1.10 9.17 -6.91
CA GLN A 73 1.37 10.60 -7.09
C GLN A 73 0.68 11.18 -8.32
N LYS A 74 0.65 10.44 -9.43
CA LYS A 74 -0.05 10.87 -10.64
C LYS A 74 -1.56 10.93 -10.44
N GLN A 75 -2.10 9.97 -9.68
CA GLN A 75 -3.54 9.87 -9.43
C GLN A 75 -4.04 10.95 -8.47
N ASP A 76 -3.35 11.13 -7.34
CA ASP A 76 -3.68 12.16 -6.35
C ASP A 76 -2.41 12.89 -5.91
N PRO A 77 -2.09 14.02 -6.57
CA PRO A 77 -0.91 14.79 -6.23
C PRO A 77 -0.95 15.45 -4.85
N SER A 78 -2.12 15.49 -4.20
CA SER A 78 -2.31 16.12 -2.90
C SER A 78 -1.89 15.22 -1.74
N ILE A 79 -1.71 13.90 -1.97
CA ILE A 79 -1.26 12.97 -0.93
C ILE A 79 0.13 13.40 -0.46
N PRO A 80 0.27 13.82 0.81
CA PRO A 80 1.52 14.31 1.34
C PRO A 80 2.62 13.24 1.26
N HIS A 81 3.87 13.70 1.14
CA HIS A 81 5.07 12.86 1.24
C HIS A 81 5.29 11.83 0.13
N THR A 82 4.43 11.70 -0.90
CA THR A 82 4.71 10.75 -1.99
C THR A 82 6.01 11.07 -2.74
N TRP A 83 6.33 12.36 -2.94
CA TRP A 83 7.64 12.78 -3.48
C TRP A 83 8.82 12.45 -2.56
N PHE A 84 8.64 12.60 -1.25
CA PHE A 84 9.65 12.22 -0.26
C PHE A 84 9.89 10.70 -0.27
N ASN A 85 8.82 9.91 -0.35
CA ASN A 85 8.88 8.44 -0.43
C ASN A 85 9.54 7.99 -1.74
N LEU A 86 9.27 8.67 -2.86
CA LEU A 86 9.98 8.44 -4.12
C LEU A 86 11.47 8.79 -3.99
N GLY A 87 11.81 9.88 -3.33
CA GLY A 87 13.20 10.25 -3.03
C GLY A 87 13.93 9.22 -2.17
N MET A 88 13.25 8.58 -1.21
CA MET A 88 13.82 7.46 -0.44
C MET A 88 14.01 6.18 -1.26
N ALA A 89 13.29 6.05 -2.37
CA ALA A 89 13.33 4.88 -3.24
C ALA A 89 14.39 4.99 -4.35
N TYR A 90 15.05 6.15 -4.50
CA TYR A 90 16.23 6.32 -5.35
C TYR A 90 17.51 6.22 -4.53
#